data_AF-A0A1S2FCU9-F1
#
_entry.id   AF-A0A1S2FCU9-F1
#
_cell.length_a   1.000
_cell.length_b   1.000
_cell.length_c   1.000
_cell.angle_alpha   90.00
_cell.angle_beta   90.00
_cell.angle_gamma   90.00
#
_symmetry.space_group_name_H-M   'P 1'
#
loop_
_entity.id
_entity.type
_entity.pdbx_description
1 polymer ?
#
loop_
_entity_poly.entity_id
_entity_poly.type
_entity_poly.pdbx_seq_one_letter_code
_entity_poly.pdbx_strand_id
1 'polypeptide(L)'
;MPTVKLSELPGDTQLSYEDAPYTISASDLIKRIGDGEDLVEHTWYVAVEKRWGPNAKYMLDQYIENEYDVMYEDWNERARDCLKQEHYDRIQAVLDEAFKGDHVRKYWMLDGPEVIIDCLPE
;
A
#
# COMPACT_ATOMS: atom_id res chain seq x y z
N MET A 1 -11.39 -11.55 10.93
CA MET A 1 -10.67 -10.36 11.42
C MET A 1 -11.45 -9.79 12.61
N PRO A 2 -10.83 -9.01 13.52
CA PRO A 2 -11.59 -8.26 14.50
C PRO A 2 -12.60 -7.32 13.80
N THR A 3 -13.73 -7.05 14.45
CA THR A 3 -14.75 -6.10 13.97
C THR A 3 -14.79 -4.88 14.88
N VAL A 4 -15.11 -3.72 14.31
CA VAL A 4 -15.26 -2.44 15.02
C VAL A 4 -16.52 -1.73 14.54
N LYS A 5 -17.17 -0.94 15.39
CA LYS A 5 -18.34 -0.15 14.99
C LYS A 5 -17.92 1.17 14.37
N LEU A 6 -18.64 1.59 13.33
CA LEU A 6 -18.39 2.87 12.66
C LEU A 6 -18.55 4.06 13.63
N SER A 7 -19.55 4.00 14.53
CA SER A 7 -19.80 5.05 15.52
C SER A 7 -18.70 5.20 16.58
N GLU A 8 -17.85 4.19 16.77
CA GLU A 8 -16.78 4.16 17.77
C GLU A 8 -15.42 4.60 17.18
N LEU A 9 -15.34 4.76 15.85
CA LEU A 9 -14.10 5.16 15.18
C LEU A 9 -13.86 6.68 15.28
N PRO A 10 -12.60 7.12 15.46
CA PRO A 10 -12.22 8.50 15.23
C PRO A 10 -12.66 8.97 13.85
N GLY A 11 -13.23 10.18 13.76
CA GLY A 11 -13.84 10.68 12.53
C GLY A 11 -12.90 10.78 11.32
N ASP A 12 -11.58 10.89 11.56
CA ASP A 12 -10.52 10.96 10.55
C ASP A 12 -9.96 9.58 10.12
N THR A 13 -10.42 8.50 10.76
CA THR A 13 -10.04 7.13 10.40
C THR A 13 -10.37 6.88 8.94
N GLN A 14 -9.39 6.44 8.16
CA GLN A 14 -9.58 6.15 6.75
C GLN A 14 -10.21 4.76 6.58
N LEU A 15 -11.25 4.70 5.75
CA LEU A 15 -12.05 3.53 5.47
C LEU A 15 -12.08 3.29 3.96
N SER A 16 -12.21 2.04 3.58
CA SER A 16 -12.39 1.62 2.18
C SER A 16 -12.99 0.21 2.14
N TYR A 17 -13.36 -0.23 0.95
CA TYR A 17 -13.90 -1.57 0.66
C TYR A 17 -13.22 -2.12 -0.59
N GLU A 18 -13.34 -3.42 -0.85
CA GLU A 18 -12.49 -4.17 -1.80
C GLU A 18 -12.44 -3.56 -3.22
N ASP A 19 -13.56 -3.06 -3.73
CA ASP A 19 -13.67 -2.48 -5.08
C ASP A 19 -13.61 -0.95 -5.10
N ALA A 20 -13.33 -0.29 -3.97
CA ALA A 20 -13.31 1.16 -3.90
C ALA A 20 -12.03 1.73 -4.54
N PRO A 21 -12.12 2.69 -5.46
CA PRO A 21 -10.93 3.36 -6.00
C PRO A 21 -10.39 4.46 -5.07
N TYR A 22 -10.89 4.55 -3.83
CA TYR A 22 -10.59 5.62 -2.90
C TYR A 22 -10.69 5.19 -1.43
N THR A 23 -10.21 6.07 -0.55
CA THR A 23 -10.46 6.04 0.90
C THR A 23 -11.36 7.22 1.28
N ILE A 24 -12.16 7.05 2.33
CA ILE A 24 -12.94 8.14 2.94
C ILE A 24 -12.78 8.10 4.44
N SER A 25 -12.99 9.25 5.10
CA SER A 25 -12.98 9.31 6.55
C SER A 25 -14.25 8.65 7.14
N ALA A 26 -14.17 8.13 8.36
CA ALA A 26 -15.32 7.59 9.08
C ALA A 26 -16.45 8.62 9.22
N SER A 27 -16.10 9.89 9.48
CA SER A 27 -17.09 10.96 9.56
C SER A 27 -17.78 11.25 8.21
N ASP A 28 -17.05 11.17 7.09
CA ASP A 28 -17.65 11.32 5.76
C ASP A 28 -18.55 10.14 5.40
N LEU A 29 -18.17 8.91 5.77
CA LEU A 29 -19.02 7.73 5.54
C LEU A 29 -20.34 7.86 6.29
N ILE A 30 -20.31 8.22 7.59
CA ILE A 30 -21.51 8.46 8.40
C ILE A 30 -22.40 9.50 7.74
N LYS A 31 -21.81 10.61 7.27
CA LYS A 31 -22.55 11.67 6.60
C LYS A 31 -23.21 11.20 5.31
N ARG A 32 -22.46 10.52 4.43
CA ARG A 32 -22.99 10.05 3.12
C ARG A 32 -24.10 9.02 3.28
N ILE A 33 -23.97 8.11 4.24
CA ILE A 33 -25.05 7.18 4.61
C ILE A 33 -26.27 7.96 5.11
N GLY A 34 -26.07 8.96 5.97
CA GLY A 34 -27.14 9.84 6.45
C GLY A 34 -27.81 10.67 5.35
N ASP A 35 -27.05 11.03 4.30
CA ASP A 35 -27.54 11.71 3.10
C ASP A 35 -28.27 10.75 2.12
N GLY A 36 -28.31 9.45 2.43
CA GLY A 36 -29.04 8.43 1.67
C GLY A 36 -28.24 7.77 0.54
N GLU A 37 -26.91 7.88 0.54
CA GLU A 37 -26.06 7.10 -0.38
C GLU A 37 -26.08 5.61 0.00
N ASP A 38 -26.22 4.75 -1.01
CA ASP A 38 -26.27 3.30 -0.85
C ASP A 38 -24.87 2.69 -0.66
N LEU A 39 -24.26 3.01 0.47
CA LEU A 39 -22.91 2.56 0.85
C LEU A 39 -22.93 1.42 1.88
N VAL A 40 -24.12 1.04 2.34
CA VAL A 40 -24.33 0.07 3.44
C VAL A 40 -24.16 -1.37 2.95
N GLU A 41 -24.38 -1.62 1.67
CA GLU A 41 -24.24 -2.96 1.07
C GLU A 41 -22.78 -3.42 0.95
N HIS A 42 -21.82 -2.50 1.09
CA HIS A 42 -20.40 -2.81 1.01
C HIS A 42 -19.83 -3.29 2.35
N THR A 43 -18.88 -4.23 2.30
CA THR A 43 -18.08 -4.60 3.47
C THR A 43 -16.92 -3.62 3.63
N TRP A 44 -17.02 -2.78 4.65
CA TRP A 44 -16.03 -1.75 4.94
C TRP A 44 -14.92 -2.26 5.84
N TYR A 45 -13.72 -1.73 5.65
CA TYR A 45 -12.55 -2.00 6.47
C TYR A 45 -11.86 -0.71 6.87
N VAL A 46 -11.19 -0.74 8.02
CA VAL A 46 -10.21 0.30 8.35
C VAL A 46 -9.03 0.17 7.38
N ALA A 47 -8.81 1.21 6.59
CA ALA A 47 -7.69 1.29 5.67
C ALA A 47 -6.42 1.67 6.42
N VAL A 48 -5.36 0.87 6.28
CA VAL A 48 -4.06 1.12 6.93
C VAL A 48 -3.12 1.77 5.93
N GLU A 49 -2.55 2.93 6.29
CA GLU A 49 -1.54 3.59 5.47
C GLU A 49 -0.29 2.72 5.43
N LYS A 50 0.21 2.47 4.22
CA LYS A 50 1.49 1.85 3.97
C LYS A 50 2.36 2.77 3.14
N ARG A 51 3.66 2.58 3.31
CA ARG A 51 4.67 3.31 2.56
C ARG A 51 5.56 2.34 1.80
N TRP A 52 5.56 2.47 0.49
CA TRP A 52 6.51 1.83 -0.39
C TRP A 52 7.72 2.75 -0.61
N GLY A 53 8.88 2.14 -0.84
CA GLY A 53 10.09 2.84 -1.22
C GLY A 53 10.90 2.01 -2.21
N PRO A 54 11.62 2.68 -3.13
CA PRO A 54 12.51 1.98 -4.04
C PRO A 54 13.66 1.33 -3.27
N ASN A 55 14.14 0.19 -3.76
CA ASN A 55 15.31 -0.51 -3.23
C ASN A 55 16.22 -0.93 -4.38
N ALA A 56 17.31 -0.20 -4.58
CA ALA A 56 18.25 -0.42 -5.67
C ALA A 56 18.89 -1.81 -5.64
N LYS A 57 19.22 -2.32 -4.44
CA LYS A 57 19.81 -3.65 -4.28
C LYS A 57 18.83 -4.73 -4.70
N TYR A 58 17.61 -4.69 -4.16
CA TYR A 58 16.57 -5.64 -4.52
C TYR A 58 16.25 -5.60 -6.02
N MET A 59 16.16 -4.40 -6.62
CA MET A 59 15.93 -4.24 -8.06
C MET A 59 17.01 -4.92 -8.91
N LEU A 60 18.29 -4.73 -8.57
CA LEU A 60 19.40 -5.33 -9.30
C LEU A 60 19.52 -6.84 -9.05
N ASP A 61 19.27 -7.30 -7.82
CA ASP A 61 19.25 -8.72 -7.48
C ASP A 61 18.15 -9.45 -8.28
N GLN A 62 16.94 -8.88 -8.34
CA GLN A 62 15.84 -9.42 -9.16
C GLN A 62 16.18 -9.43 -10.65
N TYR A 63 16.86 -8.41 -11.16
CA TYR A 63 17.31 -8.39 -12.55
C TYR A 63 18.30 -9.54 -12.84
N ILE A 64 19.32 -9.70 -11.99
CA ILE A 64 20.32 -10.78 -12.14
C ILE A 64 19.67 -12.16 -12.03
N GLU A 65 18.72 -12.34 -11.11
CA GLU A 65 17.98 -13.59 -10.94
C GLU A 65 17.12 -13.92 -12.16
N ASN A 66 16.44 -12.94 -12.75
CA ASN A 66 15.61 -13.15 -13.94
C ASN A 66 16.44 -13.49 -15.20
N GLU A 67 17.69 -13.03 -15.28
CA GLU A 67 18.61 -13.37 -16.37
C GLU A 67 19.31 -14.72 -16.16
N TYR A 68 19.31 -15.27 -14.95
CA TYR A 68 20.07 -16.48 -14.62
C TYR A 68 19.65 -17.71 -15.44
N ASP A 69 18.36 -17.86 -15.75
CA ASP A 69 17.81 -19.03 -16.44
C ASP A 69 18.44 -19.30 -17.82
N VAL A 70 19.08 -18.29 -18.43
CA VAL A 70 19.74 -18.40 -19.75
C VAL A 70 21.27 -18.37 -19.66
N MET A 71 21.84 -18.30 -18.47
CA MET A 71 23.28 -18.12 -18.24
C MET A 71 23.94 -19.39 -17.72
N TYR A 72 25.28 -19.41 -17.76
CA TYR A 72 26.07 -20.52 -17.21
C TYR A 72 26.13 -20.44 -15.67
N GLU A 73 26.43 -21.59 -15.05
CA GLU A 73 26.57 -21.75 -13.60
C GLU A 73 27.50 -20.68 -12.99
N ASP A 74 27.14 -20.17 -11.81
CA ASP A 74 27.83 -19.09 -11.07
C ASP A 74 27.90 -17.71 -11.75
N TRP A 75 27.27 -17.53 -12.91
CA TRP A 75 27.26 -16.22 -13.57
C TRP A 75 26.66 -15.11 -12.69
N ASN A 76 25.58 -15.43 -11.96
CA ASN A 76 24.91 -14.51 -11.05
C ASN A 76 25.82 -14.03 -9.91
N GLU A 77 26.66 -14.91 -9.35
CA GLU A 77 27.63 -14.55 -8.32
C GLU A 77 28.67 -13.57 -8.88
N ARG A 78 29.22 -13.86 -10.06
CA ARG A 78 30.16 -12.96 -10.76
C ARG A 78 29.53 -11.61 -11.10
N ALA A 79 28.26 -11.60 -11.50
CA ALA A 79 27.52 -10.37 -11.76
C ALA A 79 27.37 -9.53 -10.47
N ARG A 80 27.07 -10.17 -9.33
CA ARG A 80 27.00 -9.52 -8.02
C ARG A 80 28.37 -9.00 -7.56
N ASP A 81 29.45 -9.72 -7.81
CA ASP A 81 30.82 -9.27 -7.47
C ASP A 81 31.24 -7.97 -8.18
N CYS A 82 30.66 -7.71 -9.37
CA CYS A 82 30.87 -6.46 -10.09
C CYS A 82 30.17 -5.27 -9.41
N LEU A 83 29.14 -5.51 -8.60
CA LEU A 83 28.31 -4.49 -7.96
C LEU A 83 28.80 -4.20 -6.54
N LYS A 84 29.51 -3.08 -6.38
CA LYS A 84 29.95 -2.55 -5.09
C LYS A 84 28.89 -1.67 -4.44
N GLN A 85 29.02 -1.46 -3.13
CA GLN A 85 28.13 -0.57 -2.35
C GLN A 85 27.95 0.81 -3.00
N GLU A 86 29.02 1.41 -3.52
CA GLU A 86 28.98 2.71 -4.19
C GLU A 86 28.05 2.76 -5.42
N HIS A 87 27.88 1.64 -6.13
CA HIS A 87 26.96 1.56 -7.27
C HIS A 87 25.51 1.55 -6.78
N TYR A 88 25.21 0.76 -5.74
CA TYR A 88 23.88 0.73 -5.12
C TYR A 88 23.49 2.10 -4.57
N ASP A 89 24.40 2.78 -3.88
CA ASP A 89 24.14 4.09 -3.27
C ASP A 89 23.80 5.14 -4.34
N ARG A 90 24.53 5.14 -5.46
CA ARG A 90 24.28 6.07 -6.59
C ARG A 90 22.94 5.81 -7.26
N ILE A 91 22.58 4.54 -7.47
CA ILE A 91 21.28 4.18 -8.05
C ILE A 91 20.16 4.51 -7.08
N GLN A 92 20.33 4.20 -5.80
CA GLN A 92 19.35 4.52 -4.75
C GLN A 92 19.11 6.03 -4.68
N ALA A 93 20.14 6.87 -4.79
CA ALA A 93 19.96 8.32 -4.81
C ALA A 93 19.09 8.80 -5.98
N VAL A 94 19.27 8.24 -7.18
CA VAL A 94 18.41 8.55 -8.35
C VAL A 94 16.97 8.09 -8.10
N LEU A 95 16.78 6.91 -7.52
CA LEU A 95 15.44 6.40 -7.20
C LEU A 95 14.77 7.25 -6.11
N ASP A 96 15.49 7.62 -5.06
CA ASP A 96 14.97 8.47 -3.98
C ASP A 96 14.58 9.86 -4.49
N GLU A 97 15.33 10.41 -5.46
CA GLU A 97 14.98 11.65 -6.13
C GLU A 97 13.70 11.50 -6.98
N ALA A 98 13.65 10.47 -7.83
CA ALA A 98 12.51 10.20 -8.71
C ALA A 98 11.22 9.92 -7.92
N PHE A 99 11.33 9.19 -6.81
CA PHE A 99 10.23 8.79 -5.94
C PHE A 99 10.16 9.62 -4.66
N LYS A 100 10.56 10.90 -4.70
CA LYS A 100 10.57 11.76 -3.50
C LYS A 100 9.16 12.06 -2.97
N GLY A 101 8.15 12.09 -3.85
CA GLY A 101 6.77 12.41 -3.50
C GLY A 101 5.97 11.23 -2.95
N ASP A 102 4.85 11.52 -2.31
CA ASP A 102 3.96 10.50 -1.74
C ASP A 102 3.08 9.80 -2.79
N HIS A 103 3.01 10.31 -4.03
CA HIS A 103 2.06 9.87 -5.06
C HIS A 103 2.03 8.34 -5.27
N VAL A 104 3.19 7.69 -5.32
CA VAL A 104 3.32 6.23 -5.43
C VAL A 104 3.89 5.58 -4.18
N ARG A 105 4.41 6.38 -3.23
CA ARG A 105 4.92 5.84 -1.97
C ARG A 105 3.81 5.54 -1.00
N LYS A 106 2.80 6.41 -0.90
CA LYS A 106 1.69 6.26 0.04
C LYS A 106 0.57 5.49 -0.64
N TYR A 107 0.16 4.39 -0.04
CA TYR A 107 -0.98 3.61 -0.47
C TYR A 107 -1.70 3.07 0.76
N TRP A 108 -2.89 2.51 0.54
CA TRP A 108 -3.74 1.98 1.60
C TRP A 108 -3.95 0.49 1.38
N MET A 109 -3.95 -0.27 2.48
CA MET A 109 -4.32 -1.69 2.46
C MET A 109 -5.55 -1.92 3.34
N LEU A 110 -6.35 -2.93 2.96
CA LEU A 110 -7.54 -3.37 3.69
C LEU A 110 -7.18 -4.50 4.68
N ASP A 111 -6.08 -4.34 5.41
CA ASP A 111 -5.61 -5.29 6.42
C ASP A 111 -6.09 -4.95 7.85
N GLY A 112 -6.86 -3.87 8.00
CA GLY A 112 -7.49 -3.47 9.25
C GLY A 112 -8.76 -4.27 9.60
N PRO A 113 -9.36 -4.01 10.78
CA PRO A 113 -10.63 -4.61 11.17
C PRO A 113 -11.77 -4.26 10.19
N GLU A 114 -12.74 -5.16 10.10
CA GLU A 114 -14.00 -4.92 9.40
C GLU A 114 -14.87 -3.93 10.21
N VAL A 115 -15.55 -3.04 9.50
CA VAL A 115 -16.36 -1.96 10.07
C VAL A 115 -17.84 -2.32 9.97
N ILE A 116 -18.49 -2.38 11.13
CA ILE A 116 -19.93 -2.56 11.26
C ILE A 116 -20.59 -1.19 11.20
N ILE A 117 -21.45 -0.97 10.20
CA ILE A 117 -22.25 0.25 10.08
C ILE A 117 -23.41 0.15 11.07
N ASP A 118 -23.32 0.90 12.17
CA ASP A 118 -24.29 0.88 13.27
C ASP A 118 -25.05 2.22 13.44
N CYS A 119 -24.86 3.15 12.51
CA CYS A 119 -25.38 4.53 12.57
C CYS A 119 -26.53 4.81 11.59
N LEU A 120 -27.27 3.77 11.18
CA LEU A 120 -28.44 3.94 10.30
C LEU A 120 -29.60 4.59 11.08
N PRO A 121 -30.28 5.61 10.53
CA PRO A 121 -31.57 6.02 11.06
C PRO A 121 -32.62 4.91 10.81
N GLU A 122 -33.44 4.61 11.81
CA GLU A 122 -34.66 3.78 11.68
C GLU A 122 -35.69 4.41 10.72
#